data_AF-A0A8E0RDF6-F1
#
_entry.id   AF-A0A8E0RDF6-F1
#
_cell.length_a   1.000
_cell.length_b   1.000
_cell.length_c   1.000
_cell.angle_alpha   90.00
_cell.angle_beta   90.00
_cell.angle_gamma   90.00
#
_symmetry.space_group_name_H-M   'P 1'
#
loop_
_entity.id
_entity.type
_entity.pdbx_description
1 polymer ?
#
loop_
_entity_poly.entity_id
_entity_poly.type
_entity_poly.pdbx_seq_one_letter_code
_entity_poly.pdbx_strand_id
1 'polypeptide(L)'
;MTDQIQPVPNEDIKQLLATQPKTTLIILNVQNTRLNEKFDQFINQNQNLGLPKTIYVFQELYHDKVIAKLNLDKTAINVVQFDGSTPQAIYQITAKTAFDQSLVEQLKKLSAN
;
A
#
# COMPACT_ATOMS: atom_id res chain seq x y z
N MET A 1 0.33 -4.54 -14.44
CA MET A 1 1.10 -4.54 -13.19
C MET A 1 2.51 -4.09 -13.49
N THR A 2 3.05 -3.19 -12.68
CA THR A 2 4.44 -2.73 -12.79
C THR A 2 5.28 -3.60 -11.85
N ASP A 3 6.56 -3.84 -12.19
CA ASP A 3 7.44 -4.62 -11.29
C ASP A 3 7.64 -3.95 -9.92
N GLN A 4 7.25 -2.67 -9.80
CA GLN A 4 7.42 -1.83 -8.62
C GLN A 4 6.23 -1.90 -7.65
N ILE A 5 5.06 -2.36 -8.10
CA ILE A 5 3.88 -2.57 -7.25
C ILE A 5 3.41 -4.00 -7.43
N GLN A 6 3.61 -4.81 -6.39
CA GLN A 6 3.33 -6.25 -6.43
C GLN A 6 2.28 -6.63 -5.38
N PRO A 7 1.45 -7.65 -5.64
CA PRO A 7 0.61 -8.21 -4.58
C PRO A 7 1.47 -8.79 -3.45
N VAL A 8 0.96 -8.81 -2.22
CA VAL A 8 1.59 -9.55 -1.12
C VAL A 8 1.73 -11.02 -1.52
N PRO A 9 2.94 -11.61 -1.50
CA PRO A 9 3.15 -13.00 -1.85
C PRO A 9 2.34 -13.94 -0.95
N ASN A 10 1.58 -14.85 -1.55
CA ASN A 10 0.71 -15.81 -0.85
C ASN A 10 -0.28 -15.17 0.14
N GLU A 11 -0.55 -13.87 0.01
CA GLU A 11 -1.36 -13.10 0.98
C GLU A 11 -0.81 -13.12 2.43
N ASP A 12 0.45 -13.52 2.63
CA ASP A 12 1.08 -13.67 3.95
C ASP A 12 1.90 -12.43 4.32
N ILE A 13 1.24 -11.46 4.95
CA ILE A 13 1.87 -10.22 5.43
C ILE A 13 2.95 -10.55 6.47
N LYS A 14 2.73 -11.52 7.35
CA LYS A 14 3.68 -11.84 8.42
C LYS A 14 4.99 -12.37 7.84
N GLN A 15 4.92 -13.27 6.87
CA GLN A 15 6.09 -13.80 6.19
C GLN A 15 6.79 -12.73 5.35
N LEU A 16 6.03 -11.85 4.69
CA LEU A 16 6.59 -10.72 3.96
C LEU A 16 7.42 -9.82 4.89
N LEU A 17 6.85 -9.40 6.02
CA LEU A 17 7.53 -8.54 7.00
C LEU A 17 8.74 -9.22 7.66
N ALA A 18 8.74 -10.55 7.77
CA ALA A 18 9.87 -11.31 8.29
C ALA A 18 11.04 -11.41 7.28
N THR A 19 10.74 -11.49 5.99
CA THR A 19 11.74 -11.64 4.91
C THR A 19 12.21 -10.29 4.37
N GLN A 20 11.37 -9.26 4.47
CA GLN A 20 11.65 -7.90 4.06
C GLN A 20 11.36 -6.96 5.24
N PRO A 21 12.37 -6.69 6.09
CA PRO A 21 12.13 -5.90 7.29
C PRO A 21 11.74 -4.45 6.96
N LYS A 22 12.09 -3.91 5.79
CA LYS A 22 11.67 -2.58 5.36
C LYS A 22 10.65 -2.69 4.23
N THR A 23 9.37 -2.68 4.59
CA THR A 23 8.28 -2.89 3.63
C THR A 23 7.30 -1.73 3.67
N THR A 24 6.92 -1.24 2.49
CA THR A 24 5.75 -0.38 2.32
C THR A 24 4.59 -1.22 1.80
N LEU A 25 3.47 -1.20 2.49
CA LEU A 25 2.27 -1.96 2.19
C LEU A 25 1.09 -1.02 1.91
N ILE A 26 0.47 -1.15 0.75
CA ILE A 26 -0.80 -0.50 0.39
C ILE A 26 -1.92 -1.47 0.72
N ILE A 27 -2.86 -1.03 1.55
CA ILE A 27 -3.97 -1.83 2.04
C ILE A 27 -5.25 -1.28 1.41
N LEU A 28 -5.83 -2.08 0.52
CA LEU A 28 -7.08 -1.80 -0.15
C LEU A 28 -8.22 -2.39 0.66
N ASN A 29 -9.11 -1.54 1.18
CA ASN A 29 -10.35 -2.01 1.78
C ASN A 29 -11.34 -2.34 0.67
N VAL A 30 -11.87 -3.56 0.66
CA VAL A 30 -12.81 -4.05 -0.37
C VAL A 30 -14.11 -3.27 -0.45
N GLN A 31 -14.49 -2.57 0.62
CA GLN A 31 -15.68 -1.72 0.66
C GLN A 31 -15.47 -0.39 -0.10
N ASN A 32 -14.22 0.03 -0.33
CA ASN A 32 -13.88 1.28 -1.02
C ASN A 32 -13.74 1.12 -2.54
N THR A 33 -14.71 0.46 -3.18
CA THR A 33 -14.65 0.09 -4.61
C THR A 33 -14.25 1.24 -5.52
N ARG A 34 -14.93 2.40 -5.41
CA ARG A 34 -14.64 3.58 -6.25
C ARG A 34 -13.22 4.13 -6.08
N LEU A 35 -12.70 4.12 -4.84
CA LEU A 35 -11.36 4.63 -4.57
C LEU A 35 -10.30 3.63 -5.05
N ASN A 36 -10.55 2.33 -4.88
CA ASN A 36 -9.69 1.25 -5.38
C ASN A 36 -9.62 1.27 -6.91
N GLU A 37 -10.74 1.47 -7.60
CA GLU A 37 -10.78 1.62 -9.06
C GLU A 37 -9.95 2.81 -9.53
N LYS A 38 -10.07 3.97 -8.86
CA LYS A 38 -9.27 5.16 -9.19
C LYS A 38 -7.78 4.90 -8.98
N PHE A 39 -7.41 4.19 -7.90
CA PHE A 39 -6.04 3.81 -7.64
C PHE A 39 -5.51 2.83 -8.71
N ASP A 40 -6.28 1.81 -9.06
CA ASP A 40 -5.90 0.84 -10.09
C ASP A 40 -5.69 1.51 -11.45
N GLN A 41 -6.60 2.41 -11.86
CA GLN A 41 -6.43 3.21 -13.08
C GLN A 41 -5.14 4.02 -13.06
N PHE A 42 -4.84 4.69 -11.93
CA PHE A 42 -3.63 5.47 -11.77
C PHE A 42 -2.36 4.61 -11.88
N ILE A 43 -2.31 3.44 -11.23
CA ILE A 43 -1.16 2.54 -11.32
C ILE A 43 -0.99 1.97 -12.73
N ASN A 44 -2.08 1.61 -13.41
CA ASN A 44 -2.02 1.06 -14.77
C ASN A 44 -1.61 2.10 -15.82
N GLN A 45 -1.94 3.39 -15.61
CA GLN A 45 -1.49 4.49 -16.47
C GLN A 45 -0.02 4.85 -16.26
N ASN A 46 0.53 4.61 -15.07
CA ASN A 46 1.89 4.97 -14.70
C ASN A 46 2.78 3.72 -14.59
N GLN A 47 3.16 3.14 -15.74
CA GLN A 47 3.89 1.87 -15.80
C GLN A 47 5.28 1.91 -15.13
N ASN A 48 5.92 3.08 -15.05
CA ASN A 48 7.15 3.27 -14.31
C ASN A 48 6.99 4.45 -13.36
N LEU A 49 6.85 4.14 -12.08
CA LEU A 49 6.69 5.11 -11.01
C LEU A 49 8.04 5.62 -10.49
N GLY A 50 9.16 5.02 -10.93
CA GLY A 50 10.50 5.36 -10.43
C GLY A 50 10.64 5.12 -8.92
N LEU A 51 9.94 4.12 -8.39
CA LEU A 51 9.99 3.76 -6.98
C LEU A 51 11.35 3.08 -6.68
N PRO A 52 12.07 3.52 -5.62
CA PRO A 52 13.37 2.95 -5.24
C PRO A 52 13.28 1.52 -4.70
N LYS A 53 12.12 1.12 -4.18
CA LYS A 53 11.84 -0.23 -3.68
C LYS A 53 10.45 -0.69 -4.12
N THR A 54 10.26 -1.99 -4.19
CA THR A 54 8.95 -2.60 -4.43
C THR A 54 7.99 -2.22 -3.30
N ILE A 55 6.79 -1.79 -3.67
CA ILE A 55 5.68 -1.58 -2.76
C ILE A 55 4.73 -2.78 -2.90
N TYR A 56 4.24 -3.27 -1.78
CA TYR A 56 3.31 -4.40 -1.76
C TYR A 56 1.87 -3.91 -1.65
N VAL A 57 0.94 -4.62 -2.28
CA VAL A 57 -0.50 -4.35 -2.20
C VAL A 57 -1.20 -5.54 -1.58
N PHE A 58 -2.02 -5.27 -0.57
CA PHE A 58 -2.88 -6.24 0.08
C PHE A 58 -4.33 -5.79 -0.01
N GLN A 59 -5.20 -6.67 -0.50
CA GLN A 59 -6.63 -6.44 -0.49
C GLN A 59 -7.22 -7.09 0.76
N GLU A 60 -7.73 -6.28 1.68
CA GLU A 60 -8.28 -6.77 2.95
C GLU A 60 -9.67 -7.37 2.70
N LEU A 61 -9.71 -8.66 2.35
CA LEU A 61 -10.93 -9.47 2.23
C LEU A 61 -11.43 -9.97 3.60
N TYR A 62 -10.48 -10.36 4.47
CA TYR A 62 -10.72 -10.82 5.84
C TYR A 62 -9.82 -10.05 6.79
N HIS A 63 -10.22 -9.93 8.06
CA HIS A 63 -9.42 -9.25 9.09
C HIS A 63 -8.12 -10.01 9.37
N ASP A 64 -7.10 -9.72 8.58
CA ASP A 64 -5.73 -10.16 8.85
C ASP A 64 -5.30 -9.63 10.23
N LYS A 65 -4.67 -10.48 11.04
CA LYS A 65 -4.34 -10.14 12.44
C LYS A 65 -3.28 -9.06 12.56
N VAL A 66 -2.41 -8.90 11.57
CA VAL A 66 -1.42 -7.81 11.53
C VAL A 66 -2.15 -6.50 11.22
N ILE A 67 -3.01 -6.51 10.19
CA ILE A 67 -3.75 -5.32 9.77
C ILE A 67 -4.79 -4.87 10.80
N ALA A 68 -5.52 -5.81 11.40
CA ALA A 68 -6.56 -5.52 12.38
C ALA A 68 -6.05 -4.76 13.62
N LYS A 69 -4.77 -4.93 13.98
CA LYS A 69 -4.15 -4.22 15.11
C LYS A 69 -3.84 -2.75 14.82
N LEU A 70 -3.85 -2.34 13.55
CA LEU A 70 -3.45 -1.01 13.13
C LEU A 70 -4.61 0.01 13.18
N ASN A 71 -5.84 -0.43 13.46
CA ASN A 71 -7.03 0.44 13.52
C ASN A 71 -7.14 1.41 12.33
N LEU A 72 -6.95 0.88 11.12
CA LEU A 72 -6.92 1.68 9.90
C LEU A 72 -8.29 2.28 9.56
N ASP A 73 -8.27 3.44 8.89
CA ASP A 73 -9.47 4.06 8.37
C ASP A 73 -10.02 3.22 7.21
N LYS A 74 -11.19 2.62 7.45
CA LYS A 74 -11.87 1.76 6.48
C LYS A 74 -12.43 2.52 5.29
N THR A 75 -12.47 3.85 5.31
CA THR A 75 -12.95 4.70 4.21
C THR A 75 -11.81 5.19 3.29
N ALA A 76 -10.56 4.86 3.63
CA ALA A 76 -9.36 5.23 2.89
C ALA A 76 -8.65 3.99 2.31
N ILE A 77 -7.75 4.21 1.35
CA ILE A 77 -6.65 3.29 1.06
C ILE A 77 -5.51 3.68 2.00
N ASN A 78 -4.99 2.71 2.75
CA ASN A 78 -3.96 2.98 3.76
C ASN A 78 -2.60 2.49 3.25
N VAL A 79 -1.61 3.36 3.24
CA VAL A 79 -0.21 3.03 2.93
C VAL A 79 0.57 2.99 4.23
N VAL A 80 1.07 1.82 4.61
CA VAL A 80 1.76 1.59 5.87
C VAL A 80 3.22 1.26 5.62
N GLN A 81 4.12 1.98 6.28
CA GLN A 81 5.53 1.62 6.34
C GLN A 81 5.77 0.71 7.55
N PHE A 82 6.51 -0.36 7.35
CA PHE A 82 6.93 -1.29 8.39
C PHE A 82 8.45 -1.31 8.53
N ASP A 83 8.89 -1.42 9.78
CA ASP A 83 10.22 -1.91 10.17
C ASP A 83 10.05 -3.20 10.97
N GLY A 84 10.38 -4.33 10.35
CA GLY A 84 9.97 -5.67 10.75
C GLY A 84 8.44 -5.75 10.89
N SER A 85 7.97 -6.17 12.06
CA SER A 85 6.53 -6.21 12.38
C SER A 85 5.97 -4.91 12.96
N THR A 86 6.78 -3.84 13.03
CA THR A 86 6.38 -2.59 13.68
C THR A 86 5.98 -1.54 12.65
N PRO A 87 4.73 -1.03 12.68
CA PRO A 87 4.33 0.07 11.82
C PRO A 87 5.06 1.35 12.21
N GLN A 88 5.65 2.03 11.23
CA GLN A 88 6.40 3.27 11.42
C GLN A 88 5.59 4.51 11.02
N ALA A 89 4.84 4.41 9.92
CA ALA A 89 3.99 5.48 9.44
C ALA A 89 2.77 4.92 8.71
N ILE A 90 1.67 5.67 8.77
CA ILE A 90 0.44 5.39 8.04
C ILE A 90 0.08 6.65 7.26
N TYR A 91 -0.07 6.50 5.95
CA TYR A 91 -0.53 7.54 5.05
C TYR A 91 -1.86 7.13 4.44
N GLN A 92 -2.82 8.04 4.41
CA GLN A 92 -4.16 7.77 3.92
C GLN A 92 -4.37 8.41 2.55
N ILE A 93 -4.75 7.60 1.59
CA ILE A 93 -5.28 8.04 0.31
C ILE A 93 -6.80 8.04 0.44
N THR A 94 -7.43 9.18 0.19
CA THR A 94 -8.87 9.38 0.30
C THR A 94 -9.44 9.84 -1.04
N ALA A 95 -10.77 9.97 -1.14
CA ALA A 95 -11.40 10.55 -2.32
C ALA A 95 -10.90 11.97 -2.67
N LYS A 96 -10.37 12.72 -1.69
CA LYS A 96 -9.81 14.06 -1.87
C LYS A 96 -8.35 14.06 -2.31
N THR A 97 -7.66 12.92 -2.25
CA THR A 97 -6.26 12.81 -2.67
C THR A 97 -6.16 13.02 -4.18
N ALA A 98 -5.22 13.86 -4.61
CA ALA A 98 -4.87 14.03 -6.02
C ALA A 98 -4.05 12.82 -6.49
N PHE A 99 -4.51 12.14 -7.55
CA PHE A 99 -3.84 10.98 -8.13
C PHE A 99 -2.97 11.43 -9.30
N ASP A 100 -2.04 12.33 -9.00
CA ASP A 100 -1.12 12.94 -9.94
C ASP A 100 0.34 12.64 -9.52
N GLN A 101 1.28 13.42 -10.05
CA GLN A 101 2.69 13.32 -9.70
C GLN A 101 2.95 13.41 -8.19
N SER A 102 2.13 14.15 -7.43
CA SER A 102 2.29 14.29 -5.98
C SER A 102 2.04 12.97 -5.24
N LEU A 103 1.12 12.13 -5.72
CA LEU A 103 0.93 10.78 -5.15
C LEU A 103 2.15 9.90 -5.43
N VAL A 104 2.74 9.97 -6.63
CA VAL A 104 3.97 9.24 -6.97
C VAL A 104 5.11 9.68 -6.05
N GLU A 105 5.30 10.98 -5.86
CA GLU A 105 6.34 11.52 -4.98
C GLU A 105 6.14 11.09 -3.53
N GLN A 106 4.90 11.01 -3.06
CA GLN A 106 4.60 10.51 -1.73
C GLN A 106 4.96 9.02 -1.60
N LEU A 107 4.60 8.19 -2.58
CA LEU A 107 4.98 6.77 -2.61
C LEU A 107 6.51 6.58 -2.69
N LYS A 108 7.22 7.44 -3.41
CA LYS A 108 8.70 7.46 -3.43
C LYS A 108 9.28 7.75 -2.05
N LYS A 109 8.79 8.79 -1.37
CA LYS A 109 9.24 9.15 -0.02
C LYS A 109 9.00 8.00 0.97
N LEU A 110 7.85 7.33 0.86
CA LEU A 110 7.51 6.20 1.73
C LEU A 110 8.35 4.95 1.42
N SER A 111 8.62 4.65 0.15
CA SER A 111 9.43 3.47 -0.20
C SER A 111 10.95 3.66 -0.02
N ALA A 112 11.43 4.89 0.11
CA ALA A 112 12.87 5.19 0.22
C ALA A 112 13.49 4.82 1.59
N ASN A 113 12.70 4.82 2.66
CA ASN A 113 13.19 4.56 4.03
C ASN A 113 13.40 3.07 4.34
#